data_AF-A0A6C0DEA6-F1
#
_entry.id   AF-A0A6C0DEA6-F1
#
_cell.length_a   1.000
_cell.length_b   1.000
_cell.length_c   1.000
_cell.angle_alpha   90.00
_cell.angle_beta   90.00
_cell.angle_gamma   90.00
#
_symmetry.space_group_name_H-M   'P 1'
#
loop_
_entity.id
_entity.type
_entity.pdbx_description
1 polymer ?
#
loop_
_entity_poly.entity_id
_entity_poly.type
_entity_poly.pdbx_seq_one_letter_code
_entity_poly.pdbx_strand_id
1 'polypeptide(L)'
;MTSSIKKDINIFIPANNTSFVTIVSVFVIVLIILFLKPELFFMAFKTLLGNVILLFFVLGVSYINLKYGIAFALFFIILSRVAWTSSSVVVEKEGQGVKEGFTANAAWPDDLVAKFQKFQKVLNPNVIYDMKVIQQQATPDEVEYLFQHNKWPWSKEVMDLYQQAVAENSFVKVDPGIAMIDAQQIYNEMAMKEILSFGTKEGTFLLNGVVIGHNKNMPSNVNDVVKCGTDPKTKASTVEKVVYNGYDSISGAMNKTVTNVEFADIPGLVNGFKFLNEPCNPCSPLDNPPNYSCPFSLNTGNGAEVSPIWKLLWYPGGDGSNKKTDPSTNSTSTSNSENFPTLKPIIQNMDKQNFPILTQLLNEVNKIDYSIVIKDKNNVNVNNSSVNTNTTTTTSVNTSSVDKPK
;
A
#
# COMPACT_ATOMS: atom_id res chain seq x y z
N MET A 1 55.32 15.23 -51.80
CA MET A 1 54.85 14.70 -50.51
C MET A 1 53.61 13.86 -50.76
N THR A 2 53.78 12.56 -50.90
CA THR A 2 52.69 11.59 -51.10
C THR A 2 53.05 10.37 -50.25
N SER A 3 52.55 10.34 -49.02
CA SER A 3 52.79 9.21 -48.12
C SER A 3 51.82 8.07 -48.44
N SER A 4 52.42 6.97 -48.90
CA SER A 4 51.83 5.65 -49.01
C SER A 4 51.41 5.11 -47.64
N ILE A 5 50.13 4.79 -47.46
CA ILE A 5 49.65 3.85 -46.44
C ILE A 5 48.63 2.92 -47.11
N LYS A 6 49.13 1.95 -47.88
CA LYS A 6 48.45 0.66 -48.05
C LYS A 6 49.14 -0.29 -47.08
N LYS A 7 48.54 -0.48 -45.90
CA LYS A 7 48.89 -1.57 -45.01
C LYS A 7 47.97 -2.74 -45.34
N ASP A 8 48.58 -3.83 -45.77
CA ASP A 8 47.94 -5.10 -46.08
C ASP A 8 47.14 -5.61 -44.88
N ILE A 9 45.83 -5.72 -45.04
CA ILE A 9 44.98 -6.59 -44.21
C ILE A 9 44.95 -7.93 -44.94
N ASN A 10 46.01 -8.71 -44.76
CA ASN A 10 46.05 -10.10 -45.20
C ASN A 10 45.28 -10.93 -44.18
N ILE A 11 43.95 -11.02 -44.32
CA ILE A 11 43.15 -12.02 -43.60
C ILE A 11 43.47 -13.36 -44.24
N PHE A 12 44.29 -14.13 -43.55
CA PHE A 12 44.68 -15.49 -43.91
C PHE A 12 43.42 -16.39 -43.87
N ILE A 13 42.75 -16.58 -45.01
CA ILE A 13 41.71 -17.60 -45.17
C ILE A 13 42.34 -18.75 -45.97
N PRO A 14 42.76 -19.85 -45.33
CA PRO A 14 43.29 -21.00 -46.04
C PRO A 14 42.23 -21.66 -46.93
N ALA A 15 42.60 -21.92 -48.19
CA ALA A 15 41.72 -22.17 -49.32
C ALA A 15 41.00 -23.54 -49.36
N ASN A 16 40.96 -24.31 -48.27
CA ASN A 16 40.25 -25.60 -48.29
C ASN A 16 39.76 -26.06 -46.91
N ASN A 17 38.95 -25.23 -46.25
CA ASN A 17 38.33 -25.62 -44.98
C ASN A 17 36.80 -25.56 -45.09
N THR A 18 36.23 -26.55 -45.78
CA THR A 18 34.81 -26.90 -45.64
C THR A 18 34.40 -26.93 -44.16
N SER A 19 35.26 -27.47 -43.29
CA SER A 19 35.06 -27.48 -41.84
C SER A 19 34.94 -26.08 -41.20
N PHE A 20 35.69 -25.08 -41.67
CA PHE A 20 35.60 -23.71 -41.14
C PHE A 20 34.29 -23.05 -41.57
N VAL A 21 33.91 -23.20 -42.84
CA VAL A 21 32.64 -22.69 -43.36
C VAL A 21 31.45 -23.33 -42.66
N THR A 22 31.49 -24.64 -42.41
CA THR A 22 30.45 -25.36 -41.66
C THR A 22 30.34 -24.86 -40.22
N ILE A 23 31.47 -24.66 -39.52
CA ILE A 23 31.45 -24.16 -38.13
C ILE A 23 30.88 -22.73 -38.07
N VAL A 24 31.32 -21.84 -38.96
CA VAL A 24 30.82 -20.46 -39.02
C VAL A 24 29.32 -20.45 -39.35
N SER A 25 28.87 -21.29 -40.28
CA SER A 25 27.45 -21.39 -40.64
C SER A 25 26.58 -21.87 -39.48
N VAL A 26 27.00 -22.91 -38.75
CA VAL A 26 26.30 -23.38 -37.54
C VAL A 26 26.26 -22.29 -36.48
N PHE A 27 27.35 -21.56 -36.27
CA PHE A 27 27.42 -20.47 -35.30
C PHE A 27 26.47 -19.31 -35.64
N VAL A 28 26.38 -18.94 -36.93
CA VAL A 28 25.44 -17.92 -37.41
C VAL A 28 23.99 -18.35 -37.23
N ILE A 29 23.66 -19.61 -37.53
CA ILE A 29 22.30 -20.14 -37.33
C ILE A 29 21.93 -20.14 -35.83
N VAL A 30 22.85 -20.57 -34.96
CA VAL A 30 22.63 -20.52 -33.51
C VAL A 30 22.41 -19.07 -33.06
N LEU A 31 23.23 -18.11 -33.49
CA LEU A 31 23.05 -16.69 -33.16
C LEU A 31 21.69 -16.13 -33.63
N ILE A 32 21.23 -16.52 -34.82
CA ILE A 32 19.91 -16.12 -35.34
C ILE A 32 18.77 -16.68 -34.46
N ILE A 33 18.88 -17.95 -34.03
CA ILE A 33 17.90 -18.58 -33.13
C ILE A 33 17.90 -17.86 -31.76
N LEU A 34 19.08 -17.54 -31.23
CA LEU A 34 19.23 -16.79 -29.98
C LEU A 34 18.61 -15.39 -30.06
N PHE A 35 18.72 -14.73 -31.22
CA PHE A 35 18.17 -13.40 -31.44
C PHE A 35 16.65 -13.41 -31.62
N LEU A 36 16.10 -14.41 -32.33
CA LEU A 36 14.66 -14.49 -32.61
C LEU A 36 13.82 -14.96 -31.41
N LYS A 37 14.36 -15.85 -30.56
CA LYS A 37 13.65 -16.39 -29.39
C LYS A 37 14.60 -16.61 -28.21
N PRO A 38 14.97 -15.54 -27.48
CA PRO A 38 15.88 -15.62 -26.34
C PRO A 38 15.34 -16.51 -25.20
N GLU A 39 14.02 -16.68 -25.10
CA GLU A 39 13.38 -17.55 -24.09
C GLU A 39 13.76 -19.04 -24.23
N LEU A 40 13.95 -19.53 -25.47
CA LEU A 40 14.35 -20.92 -25.73
C LEU A 40 15.78 -21.18 -25.23
N PHE A 41 16.65 -20.16 -25.29
CA PHE A 41 17.99 -20.24 -24.76
C PHE A 41 17.99 -20.36 -23.24
N PHE A 42 17.23 -19.52 -22.54
CA PHE A 42 17.14 -19.60 -21.08
C PHE A 42 16.50 -20.91 -20.59
N MET A 43 15.51 -21.45 -21.32
CA MET A 43 14.94 -22.77 -21.02
C MET A 43 15.97 -23.90 -21.18
N ALA A 44 16.87 -23.81 -22.16
CA ALA A 44 17.88 -24.85 -22.41
C ALA A 44 18.90 -25.00 -21.27
N PHE A 45 19.23 -23.93 -20.54
CA PHE A 45 20.18 -23.99 -19.41
C PHE A 45 19.52 -24.15 -18.04
N LYS A 46 18.22 -23.79 -17.91
CA LYS A 46 17.49 -23.90 -16.62
C LYS A 46 16.80 -25.23 -16.42
N THR A 47 16.38 -25.90 -17.49
CA THR A 47 15.63 -27.16 -17.39
C THR A 47 16.58 -28.37 -17.39
N LEU A 48 16.25 -29.39 -16.60
CA LEU A 48 16.99 -30.66 -16.59
C LEU A 48 17.05 -31.27 -18.01
N LEU A 49 15.95 -31.16 -18.76
CA LEU A 49 15.85 -31.64 -20.14
C LEU A 49 16.82 -30.91 -21.08
N GLY A 50 16.92 -29.58 -20.97
CA GLY A 50 17.84 -28.79 -21.77
C GLY A 50 19.31 -29.14 -21.51
N ASN A 51 19.69 -29.34 -20.24
CA ASN A 51 21.04 -29.77 -19.87
C ASN A 51 21.38 -31.17 -20.40
N VAL A 52 20.41 -32.09 -20.41
CA VAL A 52 20.58 -33.42 -21.02
C VAL A 52 20.80 -33.32 -22.53
N ILE A 53 20.03 -32.47 -23.22
CA ILE A 53 20.19 -32.25 -24.67
C ILE A 53 21.57 -31.67 -24.98
N LEU A 54 22.02 -30.66 -24.23
CA LEU A 54 23.35 -30.05 -24.39
C LEU A 54 24.48 -31.06 -24.19
N LEU A 55 24.34 -31.96 -23.22
CA LEU A 55 25.31 -33.04 -22.98
C LEU A 55 25.42 -33.98 -24.20
N PHE A 56 24.30 -34.37 -24.81
CA PHE A 56 24.31 -35.19 -26.02
C PHE A 56 24.97 -34.48 -27.22
N PHE A 57 24.78 -33.18 -27.36
CA PHE A 57 25.48 -32.39 -28.40
C PHE A 57 27.00 -32.38 -28.19
N VAL A 58 27.46 -32.17 -26.96
CA VAL A 58 28.90 -32.20 -26.65
C VAL A 58 29.49 -33.59 -26.91
N LEU A 59 28.79 -34.66 -26.53
CA LEU A 59 29.22 -36.03 -26.80
C LEU A 59 29.27 -36.34 -28.31
N GLY A 60 28.27 -35.89 -29.08
CA GLY A 60 28.23 -36.07 -30.53
C GLY A 60 29.37 -35.37 -31.26
N VAL A 61 29.70 -34.13 -30.87
CA VAL A 61 30.84 -33.40 -31.44
C VAL A 61 32.17 -34.02 -31.01
N SER A 62 32.26 -34.48 -29.75
CA SER A 62 33.46 -35.16 -29.23
C SER A 62 33.73 -36.47 -29.96
N TYR A 63 32.70 -37.18 -30.41
CA TYR A 63 32.81 -38.40 -31.21
C TYR A 63 33.45 -38.14 -32.58
N ILE A 64 33.14 -37.00 -33.21
CA ILE A 64 33.72 -36.61 -34.50
C ILE A 64 35.17 -36.15 -34.32
N ASN A 65 35.43 -35.31 -33.32
CA ASN A 65 36.78 -34.84 -33.01
C ASN A 65 36.87 -34.35 -31.56
N LEU A 66 37.71 -35.01 -30.77
CA LEU A 66 37.90 -34.72 -29.35
C LEU A 66 38.28 -33.25 -29.08
N LYS A 67 39.12 -32.64 -29.94
CA LYS A 67 39.58 -31.26 -29.75
C LYS A 67 38.42 -30.27 -29.91
N TYR A 68 37.51 -30.50 -30.85
CA TYR A 68 36.32 -29.67 -31.03
C TYR A 68 35.29 -29.90 -29.94
N GLY A 69 35.14 -31.14 -29.45
CA GLY A 69 34.29 -31.47 -28.31
C GLY A 69 34.65 -30.70 -27.05
N ILE A 70 35.95 -30.64 -26.71
CA ILE A 70 36.45 -29.88 -25.56
C ILE A 70 36.21 -28.38 -25.73
N ALA A 71 36.49 -27.82 -26.91
CA ALA A 71 36.25 -26.40 -27.19
C ALA A 71 34.76 -26.03 -27.06
N PHE A 72 33.87 -26.91 -27.54
CA PHE A 72 32.42 -26.71 -27.49
C PHE A 72 31.86 -26.84 -26.07
N ALA A 73 32.40 -27.75 -25.26
CA ALA A 73 32.06 -27.87 -23.84
C ALA A 73 32.43 -26.60 -23.06
N LEU A 74 33.63 -26.07 -23.26
CA LEU A 74 34.07 -24.82 -22.61
C LEU A 74 33.20 -23.63 -23.02
N PHE A 75 32.83 -23.55 -24.31
CA PHE A 75 31.93 -22.52 -24.80
C PHE A 75 30.57 -22.57 -24.09
N PHE A 76 29.96 -23.75 -23.94
CA PHE A 76 28.70 -23.89 -23.21
C PHE A 76 28.83 -23.65 -21.71
N ILE A 77 29.96 -23.99 -21.09
CA ILE A 77 30.21 -23.65 -19.68
C ILE A 77 30.24 -22.14 -19.50
N ILE A 78 30.93 -21.40 -20.38
CA ILE A 78 30.96 -19.94 -20.37
C ILE A 78 29.56 -19.37 -20.59
N LEU A 79 28.82 -19.86 -21.59
CA LEU A 79 27.44 -19.43 -21.83
C LEU A 79 26.51 -19.76 -20.67
N SER A 80 26.67 -20.91 -20.01
CA SER A 80 25.86 -21.28 -18.84
C SER A 80 26.15 -20.37 -17.65
N ARG A 81 27.42 -20.02 -17.42
CA ARG A 81 27.84 -19.05 -16.40
C ARG A 81 27.24 -17.68 -16.69
N VAL A 82 27.32 -17.23 -17.94
CA VAL A 82 26.74 -15.95 -18.40
C VAL A 82 25.22 -15.97 -18.32
N ALA A 83 24.54 -17.06 -18.67
CA ALA A 83 23.09 -17.18 -18.59
C ALA A 83 22.60 -17.25 -17.14
N TRP A 84 23.39 -17.83 -16.24
CA TRP A 84 23.11 -17.84 -14.80
C TRP A 84 23.33 -16.47 -14.18
N THR A 85 24.44 -15.81 -14.49
CA THR A 85 24.68 -14.43 -14.03
C THR A 85 23.69 -13.45 -14.67
N SER A 86 23.28 -13.66 -15.92
CA SER A 86 22.22 -12.89 -16.58
C SER A 86 20.84 -13.22 -16.02
N SER A 87 20.60 -14.40 -15.46
CA SER A 87 19.35 -14.68 -14.73
C SER A 87 19.32 -14.00 -13.35
N SER A 88 20.48 -13.72 -12.76
CA SER A 88 20.60 -12.81 -11.60
C SER A 88 20.69 -11.33 -11.98
N VAL A 89 20.99 -11.00 -13.25
CA VAL A 89 21.17 -9.62 -13.75
C VAL A 89 20.03 -9.14 -14.66
N VAL A 90 19.10 -10.00 -15.07
CA VAL A 90 17.78 -9.61 -15.64
C VAL A 90 16.84 -9.08 -14.53
N VAL A 91 17.32 -9.00 -13.28
CA VAL A 91 16.72 -8.17 -12.22
C VAL A 91 17.23 -6.72 -12.23
N GLU A 92 18.23 -6.37 -13.05
CA GLU A 92 18.76 -5.00 -13.11
C GLU A 92 18.85 -4.48 -14.54
N LYS A 93 17.72 -4.09 -15.12
CA LYS A 93 17.63 -2.86 -15.95
C LYS A 93 16.21 -2.32 -15.93
N GLU A 94 15.82 -1.79 -14.79
CA GLU A 94 15.14 -0.49 -14.74
C GLU A 94 15.37 0.13 -13.35
N GLY A 95 16.06 1.27 -13.33
CA GLY A 95 16.02 2.30 -12.28
C GLY A 95 16.18 1.87 -10.83
N GLN A 96 17.36 2.13 -10.27
CA GLN A 96 17.57 2.33 -8.84
C GLN A 96 16.49 3.23 -8.24
N GLY A 97 15.71 2.60 -7.37
CA GLY A 97 14.79 3.16 -6.40
C GLY A 97 14.27 1.93 -5.69
N VAL A 98 14.44 1.85 -4.37
CA VAL A 98 13.84 0.78 -3.58
C VAL A 98 12.33 0.91 -3.76
N LYS A 99 11.77 0.25 -4.76
CA LYS A 99 10.34 0.04 -4.87
C LYS A 99 10.00 -0.98 -3.80
N GLU A 100 9.62 -0.49 -2.63
CA GLU A 100 8.64 -1.17 -1.78
C GLU A 100 7.32 -1.21 -2.57
N GLY A 101 7.31 -2.08 -3.57
CA GLY A 101 6.18 -2.37 -4.42
C GLY A 101 6.07 -3.87 -4.38
N PHE A 102 5.18 -4.35 -3.53
CA PHE A 102 4.85 -5.75 -3.34
C PHE A 102 4.79 -6.45 -4.69
N THR A 103 5.70 -7.40 -4.90
CA THR A 103 5.55 -8.36 -5.98
C THR A 103 4.31 -9.17 -5.64
N ALA A 104 3.18 -8.76 -6.22
CA ALA A 104 2.03 -9.62 -6.35
C ALA A 104 2.55 -10.98 -6.81
N ASN A 105 2.32 -12.02 -5.99
CA ASN A 105 2.44 -13.47 -6.29
C ASN A 105 3.44 -14.30 -5.47
N ALA A 106 4.18 -13.76 -4.51
CA ALA A 106 4.83 -14.62 -3.51
C ALA A 106 3.87 -14.87 -2.33
N ALA A 107 2.85 -15.71 -2.56
CA ALA A 107 2.01 -16.21 -1.48
C ALA A 107 2.89 -16.78 -0.36
N TRP A 108 2.59 -16.43 0.89
CA TRP A 108 3.38 -16.92 2.02
C TRP A 108 3.31 -18.45 2.09
N PRO A 109 4.36 -19.12 2.58
CA PRO A 109 4.29 -20.54 2.88
C PRO A 109 3.11 -20.88 3.81
N ASP A 110 2.42 -22.00 3.57
CA ASP A 110 1.23 -22.39 4.34
C ASP A 110 1.51 -22.54 5.85
N ASP A 111 2.72 -22.98 6.21
CA ASP A 111 3.16 -23.07 7.61
C ASP A 111 3.31 -21.68 8.24
N LEU A 112 3.80 -20.70 7.50
CA LEU A 112 3.88 -19.32 7.93
C LEU A 112 2.49 -18.72 8.14
N VAL A 113 1.54 -18.98 7.23
CA VAL A 113 0.15 -18.56 7.37
C VAL A 113 -0.49 -19.16 8.62
N ALA A 114 -0.33 -20.47 8.85
CA ALA A 114 -0.87 -21.13 10.04
C ALA A 114 -0.23 -20.61 11.34
N LYS A 115 1.09 -20.39 11.35
CA LYS A 115 1.82 -19.79 12.47
C LYS A 115 1.32 -18.37 12.74
N PHE A 116 1.15 -17.56 11.70
CA PHE A 116 0.64 -16.19 11.79
C PHE A 116 -0.77 -16.14 12.41
N GLN A 117 -1.70 -16.94 11.89
CA GLN A 117 -3.07 -16.99 12.41
C GLN A 117 -3.11 -17.44 13.87
N LYS A 118 -2.31 -18.44 14.25
CA LYS A 118 -2.21 -18.91 15.64
C LYS A 118 -1.63 -17.83 16.55
N PHE A 119 -0.58 -17.15 16.10
CA PHE A 119 0.06 -16.06 16.83
C PHE A 119 -0.92 -14.90 17.04
N GLN A 120 -1.60 -14.45 15.98
CA GLN A 120 -2.57 -13.36 16.06
C GLN A 120 -3.79 -13.71 16.90
N LYS A 121 -4.24 -14.96 16.90
CA LYS A 121 -5.32 -15.41 17.80
C LYS A 121 -4.95 -15.29 19.28
N VAL A 122 -3.66 -15.37 19.62
CA VAL A 122 -3.16 -15.20 20.98
C VAL A 122 -2.93 -13.72 21.30
N LEU A 123 -2.25 -13.00 20.41
CA LEU A 123 -1.90 -11.59 20.62
C LEU A 123 -3.13 -10.67 20.52
N ASN A 124 -3.93 -10.86 19.47
CA ASN A 124 -5.07 -10.02 19.10
C ASN A 124 -6.33 -10.87 18.85
N PRO A 125 -6.92 -11.52 19.88
CA PRO A 125 -8.01 -12.50 19.72
C PRO A 125 -9.29 -11.92 19.11
N ASN A 126 -9.45 -10.59 19.14
CA ASN A 126 -10.63 -9.89 18.62
C ASN A 126 -10.44 -9.37 17.17
N VAL A 127 -9.29 -9.62 16.56
CA VAL A 127 -8.97 -9.16 15.20
C VAL A 127 -9.04 -10.34 14.23
N ILE A 128 -9.76 -10.14 13.12
CA ILE A 128 -9.83 -11.08 12.01
C ILE A 128 -9.01 -10.49 10.86
N TYR A 129 -8.10 -11.29 10.32
CA TYR A 129 -7.20 -10.90 9.23
C TYR A 129 -7.67 -11.51 7.92
N ASP A 130 -7.80 -10.69 6.87
CA ASP A 130 -7.91 -11.19 5.50
C ASP A 130 -6.52 -11.59 5.03
N MET A 131 -6.29 -12.91 4.94
CA MET A 131 -5.00 -13.44 4.54
C MET A 131 -4.60 -13.02 3.13
N LYS A 132 -5.55 -12.75 2.22
CA LYS A 132 -5.20 -12.30 0.87
C LYS A 132 -4.61 -10.90 0.88
N VAL A 133 -5.20 -10.01 1.68
CA VAL A 133 -4.75 -8.62 1.80
C VAL A 133 -3.40 -8.56 2.50
N ILE A 134 -3.24 -9.24 3.64
CA ILE A 134 -2.00 -9.11 4.40
C ILE A 134 -0.79 -9.71 3.70
N GLN A 135 -0.98 -10.78 2.93
CA GLN A 135 0.07 -11.35 2.09
C GLN A 135 0.49 -10.42 0.94
N GLN A 136 -0.37 -9.49 0.55
CA GLN A 136 -0.05 -8.45 -0.43
C GLN A 136 0.59 -7.22 0.22
N GLN A 137 0.51 -7.06 1.53
CA GLN A 137 0.97 -5.88 2.28
C GLN A 137 2.22 -6.11 3.12
N ALA A 138 2.60 -7.37 3.36
CA ALA A 138 3.75 -7.71 4.18
C ALA A 138 4.51 -8.91 3.61
N THR A 139 5.83 -8.85 3.76
CA THR A 139 6.77 -9.90 3.39
C THR A 139 6.90 -10.96 4.49
N PRO A 140 7.34 -12.18 4.18
CA PRO A 140 7.65 -13.20 5.18
C PRO A 140 8.63 -12.73 6.27
N ASP A 141 9.60 -11.89 5.92
CA ASP A 141 10.61 -11.38 6.85
C ASP A 141 9.99 -10.41 7.88
N GLU A 142 9.06 -9.55 7.47
CA GLU A 142 8.31 -8.68 8.39
C GLU A 142 7.42 -9.48 9.35
N VAL A 143 6.87 -10.60 8.88
CA VAL A 143 6.08 -11.51 9.72
C VAL A 143 6.97 -12.21 10.75
N GLU A 144 8.17 -12.62 10.39
CA GLU A 144 9.10 -13.21 11.36
C GLU A 144 9.60 -12.16 12.36
N TYR A 145 9.82 -10.91 11.93
CA TYR A 145 10.08 -9.79 12.84
C TYR A 145 8.95 -9.61 13.85
N LEU A 146 7.70 -9.66 13.40
CA LEU A 146 6.51 -9.59 14.25
C LEU A 146 6.50 -10.70 15.30
N PHE A 147 6.86 -11.94 14.96
CA PHE A 147 6.92 -13.03 15.93
C PHE A 147 7.99 -12.83 17.00
N GLN A 148 9.10 -12.20 16.65
CA GLN A 148 10.22 -11.96 17.58
C GLN A 148 9.95 -10.78 18.52
N HIS A 149 9.33 -9.72 18.01
CA HIS A 149 9.18 -8.45 18.73
C HIS A 149 7.75 -8.17 19.21
N ASN A 150 6.80 -9.01 18.82
CA ASN A 150 5.35 -8.81 19.00
C ASN A 150 4.83 -7.51 18.38
N LYS A 151 5.57 -6.94 17.42
CA LYS A 151 5.25 -5.67 16.73
C LYS A 151 5.66 -5.75 15.27
N TRP A 152 4.84 -5.20 14.39
CA TRP A 152 5.20 -4.97 13.00
C TRP A 152 6.33 -3.93 12.91
N PRO A 153 7.29 -4.12 11.99
CA PRO A 153 8.33 -3.14 11.76
C PRO A 153 7.73 -1.96 10.99
N TRP A 154 7.65 -0.78 11.62
CA TRP A 154 7.31 0.46 10.91
C TRP A 154 8.56 1.31 10.75
N SER A 155 8.64 2.06 9.66
CA SER A 155 9.57 3.17 9.50
C SER A 155 9.35 4.26 10.55
N LYS A 156 10.41 5.03 10.84
CA LYS A 156 10.34 6.12 11.82
C LYS A 156 9.34 7.19 11.37
N GLU A 157 9.29 7.47 10.08
CA GLU A 157 8.39 8.43 9.46
C GLU A 157 6.92 8.07 9.74
N VAL A 158 6.54 6.78 9.61
CA VAL A 158 5.17 6.33 9.92
C VAL A 158 4.89 6.38 11.42
N MET A 159 5.87 6.02 12.26
CA MET A 159 5.74 6.15 13.72
C MET A 159 5.47 7.60 14.14
N ASP A 160 6.26 8.54 13.63
CA ASP A 160 6.13 9.98 13.94
C ASP A 160 4.79 10.53 13.47
N LEU A 161 4.34 10.17 12.25
CA LEU A 161 3.04 10.59 11.71
C LEU A 161 1.87 10.02 12.52
N TYR A 162 1.96 8.77 12.97
CA TYR A 162 0.94 8.17 13.81
C TYR A 162 0.84 8.88 15.16
N GLN A 163 1.97 9.07 15.84
CA GLN A 163 2.00 9.74 17.15
C GLN A 163 1.46 11.16 17.06
N GLN A 164 1.82 11.89 16.01
CA GLN A 164 1.27 13.22 15.75
C GLN A 164 -0.26 13.17 15.58
N ALA A 165 -0.76 12.26 14.75
CA ALA A 165 -2.20 12.14 14.50
C ALA A 165 -2.99 11.79 15.79
N VAL A 166 -2.43 10.97 16.67
CA VAL A 166 -3.02 10.67 17.98
C VAL A 166 -2.96 11.87 18.92
N ALA A 167 -1.81 12.56 19.00
CA ALA A 167 -1.63 13.72 19.86
C ALA A 167 -2.55 14.90 19.51
N GLU A 168 -2.83 15.09 18.22
CA GLU A 168 -3.72 16.14 17.72
C GLU A 168 -5.21 15.77 17.87
N ASN A 169 -5.52 14.50 18.14
CA ASN A 169 -6.90 14.04 18.27
C ASN A 169 -7.46 14.32 19.67
N SER A 170 -8.31 15.34 19.77
CA SER A 170 -8.99 15.73 21.01
C SER A 170 -9.85 14.64 21.69
N PHE A 171 -10.21 13.57 20.96
CA PHE A 171 -11.00 12.46 21.51
C PHE A 171 -10.13 11.35 22.11
N VAL A 172 -8.88 11.22 21.69
CA VAL A 172 -7.98 10.16 22.18
C VAL A 172 -7.26 10.65 23.43
N LYS A 173 -7.49 9.98 24.56
CA LYS A 173 -6.89 10.34 25.86
C LYS A 173 -5.72 9.44 26.28
N VAL A 174 -5.24 8.62 25.36
CA VAL A 174 -4.11 7.71 25.56
C VAL A 174 -2.82 8.38 25.10
N ASP A 175 -1.72 8.05 25.77
CA ASP A 175 -0.38 8.49 25.35
C ASP A 175 -0.08 8.03 23.90
N PRO A 176 0.35 8.93 23.00
CA PRO A 176 0.61 8.58 21.60
C PRO A 176 1.60 7.43 21.42
N GLY A 177 2.62 7.33 22.28
CA GLY A 177 3.61 6.26 22.23
C GLY A 177 3.01 4.90 22.60
N ILE A 178 2.14 4.85 23.61
CA ILE A 178 1.41 3.63 23.99
C ILE A 178 0.43 3.23 22.88
N ALA A 179 -0.38 4.17 22.37
CA ALA A 179 -1.31 3.90 21.28
C ALA A 179 -0.59 3.33 20.04
N MET A 180 0.60 3.88 19.73
CA MET A 180 1.42 3.41 18.62
C MET A 180 1.89 1.97 18.83
N ILE A 181 2.33 1.63 20.05
CA ILE A 181 2.77 0.27 20.37
C ILE A 181 1.63 -0.73 20.17
N ASP A 182 0.43 -0.40 20.64
CA ASP A 182 -0.75 -1.27 20.50
C ASP A 182 -1.13 -1.43 19.02
N ALA A 183 -1.14 -0.32 18.26
CA ALA A 183 -1.43 -0.34 16.83
C ALA A 183 -0.38 -1.15 16.05
N GLN A 184 0.90 -1.09 16.42
CA GLN A 184 1.99 -1.89 15.84
C GLN A 184 1.83 -3.39 16.07
N GLN A 185 1.06 -3.85 17.07
CA GLN A 185 0.80 -5.28 17.24
C GLN A 185 -0.21 -5.79 16.21
N ILE A 186 -1.05 -4.88 15.69
CA ILE A 186 -2.21 -5.20 14.87
C ILE A 186 -1.92 -4.95 13.39
N TYR A 187 -1.41 -3.77 13.05
CA TYR A 187 -1.29 -3.26 11.68
C TYR A 187 0.16 -3.26 11.19
N ASN A 188 0.39 -3.81 9.99
CA ASN A 188 1.67 -3.63 9.29
C ASN A 188 1.83 -2.18 8.80
N GLU A 189 3.02 -1.81 8.34
CA GLU A 189 3.30 -0.43 7.94
C GLU A 189 2.39 0.05 6.80
N MET A 190 2.11 -0.79 5.81
CA MET A 190 1.24 -0.42 4.69
C MET A 190 -0.20 -0.17 5.10
N ALA A 191 -0.75 -1.05 5.94
CA ALA A 191 -2.07 -0.85 6.52
C ALA A 191 -2.09 0.47 7.32
N MET A 192 -1.02 0.78 8.06
CA MET A 192 -0.96 2.05 8.79
C MET A 192 -0.84 3.27 7.87
N LYS A 193 -0.07 3.18 6.79
CA LYS A 193 -0.01 4.23 5.76
C LYS A 193 -1.39 4.51 5.17
N GLU A 194 -2.16 3.48 4.86
CA GLU A 194 -3.55 3.58 4.40
C GLU A 194 -4.46 4.25 5.43
N ILE A 195 -4.36 3.84 6.69
CA ILE A 195 -5.13 4.42 7.80
C ILE A 195 -4.91 5.92 7.91
N LEU A 196 -3.63 6.31 7.96
CA LEU A 196 -3.24 7.70 8.13
C LEU A 196 -3.57 8.54 6.88
N SER A 197 -3.49 7.96 5.68
CA SER A 197 -3.80 8.65 4.43
C SER A 197 -5.28 9.04 4.33
N PHE A 198 -6.18 8.21 4.85
CA PHE A 198 -7.61 8.52 4.89
C PHE A 198 -7.98 9.64 5.86
N GLY A 199 -7.13 9.92 6.86
CA GLY A 199 -7.27 11.04 7.79
C GLY A 199 -6.86 12.40 7.22
N THR A 200 -6.30 12.46 6.01
CA THR A 200 -5.83 13.72 5.41
C THR A 200 -6.89 14.37 4.51
N LYS A 201 -6.58 15.55 3.96
CA LYS A 201 -7.45 16.24 3.01
C LYS A 201 -7.63 15.46 1.69
N GLU A 202 -6.59 14.79 1.21
CA GLU A 202 -6.67 13.92 0.03
C GLU A 202 -7.54 12.71 0.35
N GLY A 203 -7.32 12.05 1.50
CA GLY A 203 -8.17 10.95 1.96
C GLY A 203 -9.64 11.34 2.12
N THR A 204 -9.90 12.51 2.70
CA THR A 204 -11.25 13.07 2.84
C THR A 204 -11.92 13.31 1.48
N PHE A 205 -11.17 13.81 0.49
CA PHE A 205 -11.66 13.94 -0.88
C PHE A 205 -12.01 12.57 -1.49
N LEU A 206 -11.17 11.54 -1.30
CA LEU A 206 -11.44 10.21 -1.83
C LEU A 206 -12.70 9.59 -1.19
N LEU A 207 -12.85 9.73 0.13
CA LEU A 207 -13.94 9.10 0.87
C LEU A 207 -15.28 9.85 0.76
N ASN A 208 -15.24 11.18 0.81
CA ASN A 208 -16.45 12.02 0.93
C ASN A 208 -16.71 12.87 -0.31
N GLY A 209 -15.71 13.07 -1.17
CA GLY A 209 -15.76 14.02 -2.26
C GLY A 209 -15.66 15.48 -1.83
N VAL A 210 -15.90 16.37 -2.78
CA VAL A 210 -15.92 17.82 -2.59
C VAL A 210 -17.22 18.39 -3.14
N VAL A 211 -17.78 19.37 -2.43
CA VAL A 211 -18.94 20.14 -2.88
C VAL A 211 -18.52 21.08 -4.00
N ILE A 212 -19.22 21.00 -5.14
CA ILE A 212 -18.93 21.79 -6.34
C ILE A 212 -20.00 22.85 -6.64
N GLY A 213 -21.11 22.83 -5.89
CA GLY A 213 -22.18 23.79 -6.07
C GLY A 213 -23.46 23.37 -5.37
N HIS A 214 -24.47 24.22 -5.48
CA HIS A 214 -25.79 23.99 -4.92
C HIS A 214 -26.84 24.26 -5.98
N ASN A 215 -27.70 23.27 -6.22
CA ASN A 215 -28.86 23.45 -7.08
C ASN A 215 -29.91 24.29 -6.35
N LYS A 216 -30.33 25.42 -6.94
CA LYS A 216 -31.31 26.35 -6.36
C LYS A 216 -32.65 25.71 -6.00
N ASN A 217 -32.99 24.58 -6.62
CA ASN A 217 -34.23 23.85 -6.37
C ASN A 217 -34.12 22.84 -5.22
N MET A 218 -32.94 22.71 -4.59
CA MET A 218 -32.70 21.80 -3.48
C MET A 218 -32.63 22.56 -2.14
N PRO A 219 -32.89 21.88 -1.02
CA PRO A 219 -32.59 22.41 0.31
C PRO A 219 -31.11 22.74 0.46
N SER A 220 -30.76 23.81 1.19
CA SER A 220 -29.38 24.31 1.34
C SER A 220 -28.37 23.30 1.90
N ASN A 221 -28.85 22.23 2.55
CA ASN A 221 -28.03 21.13 3.05
C ASN A 221 -27.75 20.04 2.00
N VAL A 222 -28.28 20.14 0.78
CA VAL A 222 -28.02 19.21 -0.32
C VAL A 222 -27.24 19.91 -1.41
N ASN A 223 -26.00 19.47 -1.59
CA ASN A 223 -25.06 20.08 -2.51
C ASN A 223 -24.61 19.07 -3.56
N ASP A 224 -24.33 19.56 -4.76
CA ASP A 224 -23.73 18.76 -5.81
C ASP A 224 -22.29 18.44 -5.41
N VAL A 225 -21.88 17.19 -5.67
CA VAL A 225 -20.57 16.69 -5.23
C VAL A 225 -19.83 16.02 -6.35
N VAL A 226 -18.51 16.17 -6.34
CA VAL A 226 -17.58 15.30 -7.10
C VAL A 226 -16.92 14.38 -6.10
N LYS A 227 -17.03 13.08 -6.30
CA LYS A 227 -16.51 12.07 -5.37
C LYS A 227 -16.03 10.83 -6.11
N CYS A 228 -15.31 9.98 -5.40
CA CYS A 228 -15.03 8.64 -5.90
C CYS A 228 -16.29 7.77 -5.83
N GLY A 229 -16.51 7.00 -6.90
CA GLY A 229 -17.55 6.01 -7.05
C GLY A 229 -17.00 4.77 -7.75
N THR A 230 -17.89 3.88 -8.14
CA THR A 230 -17.51 2.63 -8.81
C THR A 230 -18.20 2.59 -10.16
N ASP A 231 -17.41 2.48 -11.23
CA ASP A 231 -17.99 2.38 -12.57
C ASP A 231 -18.84 1.10 -12.66
N PRO A 232 -20.12 1.20 -13.03
CA PRO A 232 -21.02 0.06 -13.02
C PRO A 232 -20.60 -1.03 -14.02
N LYS A 233 -19.89 -0.68 -15.10
CA LYS A 233 -19.43 -1.56 -16.17
C LYS A 233 -18.11 -2.24 -15.82
N THR A 234 -17.11 -1.47 -15.38
CA THR A 234 -15.75 -2.00 -15.15
C THR A 234 -15.52 -2.46 -13.71
N LYS A 235 -16.38 -2.04 -12.76
CA LYS A 235 -16.20 -2.21 -11.31
C LYS A 235 -14.94 -1.54 -10.74
N ALA A 236 -14.23 -0.74 -11.55
CA ALA A 236 -13.09 0.02 -11.10
C ALA A 236 -13.55 1.31 -10.40
N SER A 237 -12.73 1.82 -9.48
CA SER A 237 -12.97 3.11 -8.86
C SER A 237 -12.85 4.22 -9.92
N THR A 238 -13.76 5.17 -9.93
CA THR A 238 -13.75 6.29 -10.88
C THR A 238 -14.25 7.56 -10.20
N VAL A 239 -14.02 8.72 -10.82
CA VAL A 239 -14.54 10.00 -10.35
C VAL A 239 -15.92 10.21 -10.95
N GLU A 240 -16.89 10.47 -10.08
CA GLU A 240 -18.27 10.74 -10.45
C GLU A 240 -18.69 12.13 -9.99
N LYS A 241 -19.44 12.80 -10.85
CA LYS A 241 -20.18 14.01 -10.52
C LYS A 241 -21.62 13.63 -10.22
N VAL A 242 -22.07 13.97 -9.02
CA VAL A 242 -23.45 13.76 -8.56
C VAL A 242 -24.14 15.11 -8.51
N VAL A 243 -25.17 15.27 -9.35
CA VAL A 243 -26.04 16.46 -9.38
C VAL A 243 -27.40 16.07 -8.84
N TYR A 244 -27.89 16.82 -7.85
CA TYR A 244 -29.20 16.57 -7.26
C TYR A 244 -30.27 17.44 -7.93
N ASN A 245 -31.31 16.79 -8.47
CA ASN A 245 -32.30 17.43 -9.35
C ASN A 245 -33.66 17.68 -8.70
N GLY A 246 -33.86 17.26 -7.45
CA GLY A 246 -35.13 17.37 -6.75
C GLY A 246 -35.52 16.09 -6.04
N TYR A 247 -36.81 15.96 -5.77
CA TYR A 247 -37.42 14.76 -5.21
C TYR A 247 -38.41 14.20 -6.23
N ASP A 248 -38.45 12.87 -6.33
CA ASP A 248 -39.47 12.18 -7.09
C ASP A 248 -40.85 12.42 -6.46
N SER A 249 -41.82 12.83 -7.29
CA SER A 249 -43.16 13.21 -6.85
C SER A 249 -43.97 12.05 -6.26
N ILE A 250 -43.57 10.80 -6.53
CA ILE A 250 -44.30 9.60 -6.10
C ILE A 250 -43.70 9.05 -4.81
N SER A 251 -42.39 8.78 -4.79
CA SER A 251 -41.71 8.13 -3.67
C SER A 251 -41.12 9.11 -2.66
N GLY A 252 -40.99 10.41 -3.01
CA GLY A 252 -40.22 11.37 -2.24
C GLY A 252 -38.72 11.08 -2.24
N ALA A 253 -38.25 10.10 -3.03
CA ALA A 253 -36.84 9.77 -3.12
C ALA A 253 -36.06 10.88 -3.82
N MET A 254 -34.82 11.10 -3.39
CA MET A 254 -33.97 12.12 -3.97
C MET A 254 -33.56 11.72 -5.40
N ASN A 255 -33.95 12.55 -6.38
CA ASN A 255 -33.57 12.35 -7.76
C ASN A 255 -32.16 12.92 -7.99
N LYS A 256 -31.25 12.09 -8.49
CA LYS A 256 -29.85 12.47 -8.75
C LYS A 256 -29.40 11.96 -10.11
N THR A 257 -28.59 12.78 -10.79
CA THR A 257 -27.84 12.36 -11.97
C THR A 257 -26.40 12.09 -11.56
N VAL A 258 -25.90 10.91 -11.90
CA VAL A 258 -24.50 10.52 -11.69
C VAL A 258 -23.84 10.39 -13.05
N THR A 259 -22.75 11.13 -13.27
CA THR A 259 -21.96 11.08 -14.50
C THR A 259 -20.50 10.84 -14.18
N ASN A 260 -19.85 9.94 -14.92
CA ASN A 260 -18.40 9.80 -14.87
C ASN A 260 -17.75 11.10 -15.35
N VAL A 261 -16.66 11.47 -14.69
CA VAL A 261 -15.88 12.67 -14.99
C VAL A 261 -14.60 12.24 -15.67
N GLU A 262 -14.31 12.82 -16.84
CA GLU A 262 -13.01 12.65 -17.49
C GLU A 262 -11.92 13.26 -16.59
N PHE A 263 -10.82 12.54 -16.41
CA PHE A 263 -9.82 12.95 -15.41
C PHE A 263 -9.25 14.35 -15.69
N ALA A 264 -9.09 14.71 -16.96
CA ALA A 264 -8.62 16.04 -17.37
C ALA A 264 -9.54 17.19 -16.94
N ASP A 265 -10.83 16.92 -16.70
CA ASP A 265 -11.81 17.94 -16.32
C ASP A 265 -11.87 18.19 -14.81
N ILE A 266 -11.28 17.30 -14.00
CA ILE A 266 -11.32 17.38 -12.53
C ILE A 266 -10.79 18.72 -11.99
N PRO A 267 -9.64 19.26 -12.45
CA PRO A 267 -9.15 20.57 -11.99
C PRO A 267 -10.10 21.73 -12.28
N GLY A 268 -10.94 21.62 -13.32
CA GLY A 268 -11.95 22.63 -13.63
C GLY A 268 -13.23 22.50 -12.78
N LEU A 269 -13.47 21.33 -12.20
CA LEU A 269 -14.65 21.03 -11.39
C LEU A 269 -14.37 21.18 -9.89
N VAL A 270 -13.20 20.77 -9.42
CA VAL A 270 -12.83 20.75 -8.01
C VAL A 270 -11.83 21.87 -7.74
N ASN A 271 -12.29 22.91 -7.05
CA ASN A 271 -11.43 24.05 -6.72
C ASN A 271 -10.24 23.61 -5.86
N GLY A 272 -9.04 24.08 -6.23
CA GLY A 272 -7.79 23.74 -5.55
C GLY A 272 -7.22 22.37 -5.88
N PHE A 273 -7.87 21.57 -6.75
CA PHE A 273 -7.34 20.29 -7.20
C PHE A 273 -6.33 20.46 -8.33
N LYS A 274 -5.23 19.72 -8.28
CA LYS A 274 -4.22 19.69 -9.35
C LYS A 274 -3.54 18.32 -9.42
N PHE A 275 -3.38 17.77 -10.61
CA PHE A 275 -2.49 16.61 -10.81
C PHE A 275 -1.02 17.03 -10.67
N LEU A 276 -0.23 16.22 -9.96
CA LEU A 276 1.22 16.46 -9.88
C LEU A 276 1.93 15.99 -11.16
N ASN A 277 1.33 15.00 -11.83
CA ASN A 277 1.79 14.45 -13.10
C ASN A 277 0.71 14.68 -14.19
N GLU A 278 0.62 13.78 -15.16
CA GLU A 278 -0.45 13.75 -16.16
C GLU A 278 -1.82 13.37 -15.54
N PRO A 279 -2.95 13.78 -16.15
CA PRO A 279 -4.27 13.37 -15.68
C PRO A 279 -4.40 11.85 -15.61
N CYS A 280 -4.77 11.35 -14.44
CA CYS A 280 -4.91 9.94 -14.13
C CYS A 280 -6.11 9.74 -13.18
N ASN A 281 -6.43 8.50 -12.84
CA ASN A 281 -7.52 8.21 -11.92
C ASN A 281 -7.12 8.47 -10.44
N PRO A 282 -7.58 9.55 -9.79
CA PRO A 282 -7.22 9.82 -8.40
C PRO A 282 -7.90 8.86 -7.42
N CYS A 283 -8.94 8.13 -7.84
CA CYS A 283 -9.69 7.19 -7.01
C CYS A 283 -9.06 5.79 -6.94
N SER A 284 -7.99 5.54 -7.70
CA SER A 284 -7.27 4.27 -7.71
C SER A 284 -6.79 3.75 -6.34
N PRO A 285 -6.51 4.59 -5.32
CA PRO A 285 -6.23 4.10 -3.97
C PRO A 285 -7.39 3.37 -3.29
N LEU A 286 -8.61 3.45 -3.82
CA LEU A 286 -9.79 2.73 -3.33
C LEU A 286 -9.99 1.37 -4.02
N ASP A 287 -9.18 1.05 -5.04
CA ASP A 287 -9.22 -0.25 -5.71
C ASP A 287 -8.65 -1.36 -4.79
N ASN A 288 -8.90 -2.62 -5.18
CA ASN A 288 -8.34 -3.79 -4.51
C ASN A 288 -7.60 -4.69 -5.52
N PRO A 289 -6.25 -4.71 -5.52
CA PRO A 289 -5.35 -4.01 -4.60
C PRO A 289 -5.31 -2.48 -4.84
N PRO A 290 -4.99 -1.67 -3.82
CA PRO A 290 -4.86 -0.22 -3.96
C PRO A 290 -3.75 0.17 -4.95
N ASN A 291 -4.01 1.19 -5.76
CA ASN A 291 -3.03 1.73 -6.69
C ASN A 291 -2.72 3.21 -6.41
N TYR A 292 -1.45 3.47 -6.11
CA TYR A 292 -0.91 4.77 -5.72
C TYR A 292 -0.17 5.48 -6.88
N SER A 293 -0.44 5.13 -8.13
CA SER A 293 0.25 5.71 -9.30
C SER A 293 -0.22 7.11 -9.69
N CYS A 294 -1.27 7.64 -9.05
CA CYS A 294 -1.89 8.91 -9.42
C CYS A 294 -1.74 9.99 -8.34
N PRO A 295 -0.59 10.69 -8.30
CA PRO A 295 -0.35 11.76 -7.34
C PRO A 295 -1.07 13.05 -7.73
N PHE A 296 -1.72 13.67 -6.75
CA PHE A 296 -2.42 14.95 -6.90
C PHE A 296 -2.23 15.83 -5.66
N SER A 297 -2.54 17.12 -5.77
CA SER A 297 -2.64 18.01 -4.62
C SER A 297 -4.02 18.64 -4.54
N LEU A 298 -4.42 18.96 -3.32
CA LEU A 298 -5.70 19.60 -3.02
C LEU A 298 -5.48 20.76 -2.05
N ASN A 299 -5.88 21.96 -2.46
CA ASN A 299 -5.88 23.13 -1.60
C ASN A 299 -7.27 23.37 -0.99
N THR A 300 -7.42 23.02 0.28
CA THR A 300 -8.66 23.21 1.06
C THR A 300 -8.62 24.45 1.96
N GLY A 301 -7.69 25.37 1.73
CA GLY A 301 -7.45 26.55 2.58
C GLY A 301 -6.23 26.42 3.48
N ASN A 302 -5.81 25.18 3.80
CA ASN A 302 -4.62 24.89 4.62
C ASN A 302 -3.36 24.64 3.75
N GLY A 303 -3.33 25.25 2.56
CA GLY A 303 -2.25 25.14 1.59
C GLY A 303 -2.39 23.96 0.61
N ALA A 304 -1.63 24.06 -0.49
CA ALA A 304 -1.63 23.09 -1.58
C ALA A 304 -0.60 21.95 -1.40
N GLU A 305 0.11 21.91 -0.26
CA GLU A 305 1.13 20.90 -0.01
C GLU A 305 0.50 19.52 0.20
N VAL A 306 1.03 18.50 -0.45
CA VAL A 306 0.62 17.10 -0.27
C VAL A 306 0.92 16.65 1.15
N SER A 307 -0.04 15.99 1.80
CA SER A 307 0.18 15.44 3.15
C SER A 307 1.33 14.43 3.18
N PRO A 308 2.20 14.45 4.21
CA PRO A 308 3.41 13.63 4.25
C PRO A 308 3.17 12.13 4.00
N ILE A 309 2.09 11.58 4.55
CA ILE A 309 1.76 10.16 4.38
C ILE A 309 1.49 9.77 2.91
N TRP A 310 0.88 10.66 2.12
CA TRP A 310 0.66 10.43 0.69
C TRP A 310 1.96 10.45 -0.10
N LYS A 311 2.96 11.24 0.34
CA LYS A 311 4.29 11.19 -0.27
C LYS A 311 4.95 9.82 -0.06
N LEU A 312 4.75 9.19 1.12
CA LEU A 312 5.25 7.84 1.38
C LEU A 312 4.56 6.78 0.50
N LEU A 313 3.27 6.97 0.18
CA LEU A 313 2.50 6.06 -0.69
C LEU A 313 2.82 6.26 -2.18
N TRP A 314 2.97 7.50 -2.65
CA TRP A 314 3.23 7.80 -4.05
C TRP A 314 4.70 7.68 -4.45
N TYR A 315 5.62 7.88 -3.51
CA TYR A 315 7.07 7.87 -3.75
C TYR A 315 7.80 6.93 -2.77
N PRO A 316 7.53 5.61 -2.81
CA PRO A 316 8.26 4.63 -2.02
C PRO A 316 9.72 4.62 -2.50
N GLY A 317 10.62 5.22 -1.72
CA GLY A 317 12.03 5.42 -2.10
C GLY A 317 12.58 6.84 -1.84
N GLY A 318 11.73 7.80 -1.44
CA GLY A 318 12.20 9.06 -0.87
C GLY A 318 12.78 10.08 -1.85
N ASP A 319 12.30 10.15 -3.09
CA ASP A 319 12.57 11.30 -3.96
C ASP A 319 11.35 12.22 -4.06
N GLY A 320 11.20 13.06 -3.03
CA GLY A 320 10.36 14.24 -3.08
C GLY A 320 11.18 15.50 -3.39
N SER A 321 12.15 15.44 -4.31
CA SER A 321 12.99 16.59 -4.68
C SER A 321 12.21 17.69 -5.40
N ASN A 322 11.42 18.43 -4.63
CA ASN A 322 11.38 19.87 -4.80
C ASN A 322 12.78 20.40 -4.50
N LYS A 323 13.61 20.53 -5.54
CA LYS A 323 14.70 21.52 -5.54
C LYS A 323 14.05 22.89 -5.35
N LYS A 324 13.88 23.31 -4.09
CA LYS A 324 13.71 24.72 -3.74
C LYS A 324 15.05 25.40 -4.00
N THR A 325 15.07 26.27 -5.01
CA THR A 325 16.03 27.36 -5.09
C THR A 325 15.68 28.32 -3.96
N ASP A 326 16.38 28.21 -2.83
CA ASP A 326 16.41 29.28 -1.83
C ASP A 326 17.32 30.41 -2.34
N PRO A 327 16.99 31.65 -1.94
CA PRO A 327 17.98 32.40 -1.19
C PRO A 327 17.40 32.90 0.14
N SER A 328 18.02 32.41 1.23
CA SER A 328 18.39 33.11 2.48
C SER A 328 17.88 34.57 2.61
N THR A 329 17.27 35.04 3.69
CA THR A 329 17.73 35.00 5.10
C THR A 329 16.67 35.63 6.02
N ASN A 330 16.59 35.15 7.27
CA ASN A 330 16.06 35.78 8.49
C ASN A 330 14.57 36.18 8.52
N SER A 331 13.78 35.52 9.38
CA SER A 331 13.44 36.04 10.72
C SER A 331 12.37 35.18 11.44
N THR A 332 12.66 34.93 12.72
CA THR A 332 11.73 34.83 13.86
C THR A 332 10.59 33.80 13.82
N SER A 333 10.80 32.72 14.56
CA SER A 333 9.77 31.84 15.11
C SER A 333 8.66 32.63 15.82
N THR A 334 7.46 32.58 15.24
CA THR A 334 6.21 32.84 15.95
C THR A 334 5.29 31.66 15.68
N SER A 335 4.94 30.94 16.74
CA SER A 335 3.94 29.88 16.74
C SER A 335 2.59 30.46 16.32
N ASN A 336 1.93 29.84 15.35
CA ASN A 336 0.47 29.88 15.26
C ASN A 336 -0.01 28.43 15.10
N SER A 337 -0.62 27.94 16.18
CA SER A 337 -1.42 26.72 16.19
C SER A 337 -2.70 26.99 15.43
N GLU A 338 -2.94 26.30 14.33
CA GLU A 338 -4.24 26.35 13.65
C GLU A 338 -4.70 24.92 13.33
N ASN A 339 -5.39 24.37 14.34
CA ASN A 339 -6.54 23.47 14.29
C ASN A 339 -6.69 22.55 13.06
N PHE A 340 -6.38 21.26 13.26
CA PHE A 340 -7.00 20.18 12.50
C PHE A 340 -8.53 20.26 12.63
N PRO A 341 -9.31 20.06 11.54
CA PRO A 341 -10.76 20.06 11.64
C PRO A 341 -11.24 18.95 12.56
N THR A 342 -12.06 19.32 13.54
CA THR A 342 -12.72 18.41 14.47
C THR A 342 -13.64 17.45 13.71
N LEU A 343 -13.33 16.15 13.77
CA LEU A 343 -14.22 15.09 13.28
C LEU A 343 -15.47 14.98 14.19
N LYS A 344 -16.60 15.54 13.75
CA LYS A 344 -17.98 15.16 14.15
C LYS A 344 -19.01 15.78 13.19
N PRO A 345 -20.15 15.11 12.88
CA PRO A 345 -20.33 13.75 12.41
C PRO A 345 -21.08 13.75 11.05
N ILE A 346 -20.43 13.36 9.95
CA ILE A 346 -21.11 13.09 8.66
C ILE A 346 -20.84 11.64 8.19
N ILE A 347 -20.49 10.75 9.13
CA ILE A 347 -20.27 9.32 8.88
C ILE A 347 -21.56 8.55 9.20
N GLN A 348 -22.65 8.82 8.48
CA GLN A 348 -23.90 8.03 8.62
C GLN A 348 -24.27 7.22 7.38
N ASN A 349 -23.56 7.36 6.25
CA ASN A 349 -23.97 6.76 4.98
C ASN A 349 -22.85 6.03 4.21
N MET A 350 -21.88 5.43 4.91
CA MET A 350 -20.98 4.47 4.25
C MET A 350 -21.62 3.09 4.21
N ASP A 351 -21.71 2.51 3.01
CA ASP A 351 -22.17 1.15 2.80
C ASP A 351 -21.17 0.16 3.41
N LYS A 352 -21.61 -0.53 4.47
CA LYS A 352 -20.79 -1.44 5.29
C LYS A 352 -20.18 -2.59 4.49
N GLN A 353 -20.69 -2.87 3.29
CA GLN A 353 -20.21 -3.97 2.45
C GLN A 353 -18.97 -3.61 1.64
N ASN A 354 -18.66 -2.33 1.42
CA ASN A 354 -17.62 -1.93 0.47
C ASN A 354 -16.26 -1.60 1.12
N PHE A 355 -16.20 -1.38 2.43
CA PHE A 355 -14.95 -0.98 3.11
C PHE A 355 -14.80 -1.61 4.51
N PRO A 356 -14.54 -2.93 4.57
CA PRO A 356 -14.44 -3.66 5.84
C PRO A 356 -13.30 -3.14 6.72
N ILE A 357 -12.16 -2.74 6.14
CA ILE A 357 -11.00 -2.21 6.88
C ILE A 357 -11.35 -0.87 7.55
N LEU A 358 -11.93 0.10 6.81
CA LEU A 358 -12.37 1.39 7.36
C LEU A 358 -13.45 1.26 8.45
N THR A 359 -14.33 0.27 8.34
CA THR A 359 -15.35 0.00 9.37
C THR A 359 -14.73 -0.56 10.65
N GLN A 360 -13.71 -1.41 10.50
CA GLN A 360 -12.93 -1.95 11.62
C GLN A 360 -12.12 -0.83 12.31
N LEU A 361 -11.56 0.09 11.53
CA LEU A 361 -10.88 1.30 12.01
C LEU A 361 -11.77 2.30 12.73
N LEU A 362 -12.97 2.58 12.19
CA LEU A 362 -13.94 3.43 12.86
C LEU A 362 -14.36 2.80 14.20
N ASN A 363 -14.49 1.48 14.26
CA ASN A 363 -14.78 0.77 15.49
C ASN A 363 -13.60 0.79 16.47
N GLU A 364 -12.35 0.62 16.02
CA GLU A 364 -11.13 0.64 16.84
C GLU A 364 -10.84 2.04 17.42
N VAL A 365 -10.92 3.10 16.59
CA VAL A 365 -10.80 4.50 17.04
C VAL A 365 -11.88 4.86 18.06
N ASN A 366 -13.10 4.34 17.91
CA ASN A 366 -14.18 4.51 18.89
C ASN A 366 -14.07 3.55 20.11
N LYS A 367 -13.32 2.45 20.01
CA LYS A 367 -13.11 1.48 21.11
C LYS A 367 -12.05 1.96 22.11
N ILE A 368 -11.15 2.85 21.70
CA ILE A 368 -10.12 3.44 22.57
C ILE A 368 -10.75 4.38 23.63
N ASP A 369 -12.03 4.74 23.49
CA ASP A 369 -12.81 5.40 24.54
C ASP A 369 -13.39 4.39 25.55
N TYR A 370 -12.51 3.74 26.32
CA TYR A 370 -12.89 3.10 27.58
C TYR A 370 -12.01 3.60 28.72
N SER A 371 -12.50 4.66 29.37
CA SER A 371 -12.42 4.72 30.82
C SER A 371 -13.25 3.58 31.42
N ILE A 372 -12.77 3.03 32.54
CA ILE A 372 -13.35 2.00 33.42
C ILE A 372 -12.81 0.57 33.20
N VAL A 373 -11.56 0.35 33.64
CA VAL A 373 -11.22 -0.84 34.44
C VAL A 373 -10.89 -0.36 35.86
N ILE A 374 -11.92 0.11 36.58
CA ILE A 374 -11.93 0.11 38.05
C ILE A 374 -13.32 -0.36 38.50
N LYS A 375 -13.59 -1.66 38.32
CA LYS A 375 -14.59 -2.41 39.10
C LYS A 375 -14.21 -3.89 39.01
N ASP A 376 -13.12 -4.27 39.69
CA ASP A 376 -12.87 -5.66 40.08
C ASP A 376 -11.82 -5.77 41.20
N LYS A 377 -12.02 -4.96 42.25
CA LYS A 377 -11.48 -5.23 43.59
C LYS A 377 -12.54 -4.86 44.60
N ASN A 378 -13.53 -5.73 44.79
CA ASN A 378 -14.30 -5.90 46.03
C ASN A 378 -15.23 -7.13 45.94
N ASN A 379 -14.70 -8.26 45.48
CA ASN A 379 -15.35 -9.56 45.69
C ASN A 379 -14.33 -10.54 46.27
N VAL A 380 -13.96 -10.30 47.53
CA VAL A 380 -13.49 -11.38 48.40
C VAL A 380 -14.74 -12.07 48.93
N ASN A 381 -15.02 -13.21 48.34
CA ASN A 381 -16.06 -14.13 48.76
C ASN A 381 -15.48 -15.05 49.85
N VAL A 382 -16.05 -15.07 51.06
CA VAL A 382 -15.89 -16.19 51.99
C VAL A 382 -17.26 -16.51 52.60
N ASN A 383 -17.68 -17.75 52.32
CA ASN A 383 -18.95 -18.38 52.69
C ASN A 383 -19.10 -18.67 54.20
N ASN A 384 -20.37 -18.66 54.64
CA ASN A 384 -21.05 -19.49 55.65
C ASN A 384 -20.28 -19.97 56.90
N SER A 385 -20.74 -19.55 58.09
CA SER A 385 -21.60 -20.38 58.96
C SER A 385 -21.71 -19.82 60.39
N SER A 386 -22.88 -20.08 60.98
CA SER A 386 -23.17 -20.22 62.42
C SER A 386 -23.62 -18.99 63.23
N VAL A 387 -24.91 -19.07 63.60
CA VAL A 387 -25.43 -19.11 64.99
C VAL A 387 -25.36 -17.83 65.85
N ASN A 388 -26.55 -17.55 66.42
CA ASN A 388 -26.85 -16.89 67.69
C ASN A 388 -27.16 -15.38 67.76
N THR A 389 -28.47 -15.15 67.91
CA THR A 389 -29.17 -14.47 69.04
C THR A 389 -28.82 -13.05 69.47
N ASN A 390 -29.92 -12.34 69.71
CA ASN A 390 -30.18 -11.20 70.59
C ASN A 390 -30.02 -9.82 69.96
N THR A 391 -31.14 -9.15 69.67
CA THR A 391 -31.98 -8.34 70.58
C THR A 391 -31.30 -7.02 70.95
N THR A 392 -32.03 -5.93 70.69
CA THR A 392 -32.17 -4.68 71.47
C THR A 392 -32.00 -3.45 70.55
N THR A 393 -33.08 -2.93 69.98
CA THR A 393 -33.94 -1.83 70.46
C THR A 393 -33.34 -0.43 70.26
N THR A 394 -34.17 0.45 69.69
CA THR A 394 -34.26 1.92 69.91
C THR A 394 -33.12 2.78 69.32
N THR A 395 -33.33 3.89 68.63
CA THR A 395 -34.43 4.87 68.70
C THR A 395 -34.50 5.70 67.43
N SER A 396 -35.73 6.06 67.09
CA SER A 396 -36.22 7.09 66.17
C SER A 396 -35.56 8.47 66.31
N VAL A 397 -35.60 9.27 65.22
CA VAL A 397 -36.14 10.65 65.11
C VAL A 397 -36.18 10.97 63.58
N ASN A 398 -37.33 10.85 62.88
CA ASN A 398 -38.34 11.90 62.57
C ASN A 398 -37.71 13.28 62.23
N THR A 399 -37.90 13.96 61.10
CA THR A 399 -39.12 14.43 60.39
C THR A 399 -38.59 15.27 59.21
N SER A 400 -38.94 15.00 57.94
CA SER A 400 -40.04 15.60 57.14
C SER A 400 -40.02 17.12 56.94
N SER A 401 -39.82 17.56 55.68
CA SER A 401 -40.62 18.56 54.90
C SER A 401 -39.77 19.00 53.69
N VAL A 402 -40.13 18.79 52.41
CA VAL A 402 -41.20 19.48 51.65
C VAL A 402 -41.03 21.01 51.81
N ASP A 403 -40.68 21.84 50.81
CA ASP A 403 -41.23 21.98 49.46
C ASP A 403 -40.29 22.82 48.56
N LYS A 404 -40.28 22.42 47.28
CA LYS A 404 -40.25 23.11 45.97
C LYS A 404 -40.32 24.68 45.87
N PRO A 405 -40.20 25.28 44.66
CA PRO A 405 -38.96 25.74 44.01
C PRO A 405 -38.97 27.25 43.67
N LYS A 406 -37.87 27.75 43.11
CA LYS A 406 -37.89 28.75 42.04
C LYS A 406 -36.70 28.55 41.12
#